data_AF-A0A2T4DDH3-F1
#
_entry.id   AF-A0A2T4DDH3-F1
#
_cell.length_a   1.000
_cell.length_b   1.000
_cell.length_c   1.000
_cell.angle_alpha   90.00
_cell.angle_beta   90.00
_cell.angle_gamma   90.00
#
_symmetry.space_group_name_H-M   'P 1'
#
loop_
_entity.id
_entity.type
_entity.pdbx_description
1 polymer ?
#
loop_
_entity_poly.entity_id
_entity_poly.type
_entity_poly.pdbx_seq_one_letter_code
_entity_poly.pdbx_strand_id
1 'polypeptide(L)' 'MKILHTADWHIGKKLHKHELAPDFDLFIDWLCQTISAREVVLLLISGDVFDLANPSSEARKQY' A
#
# COMPACT_ATOMS: atom_id res chain seq x y z
N MET A 1 -12.45 -13.56 -14.70
CA MET A 1 -12.03 -13.29 -13.30
C MET A 1 -10.76 -12.47 -13.35
N LYS A 2 -10.70 -11.30 -12.71
CA LYS A 2 -9.54 -10.39 -12.76
C LYS A 2 -8.89 -10.30 -11.38
N ILE A 3 -7.59 -10.58 -11.31
CA ILE A 3 -6.80 -10.49 -10.08
C ILE A 3 -5.79 -9.36 -10.27
N LEU A 4 -5.63 -8.51 -9.26
CA LEU A 4 -4.55 -7.52 -9.20
C LEU A 4 -3.50 -8.04 -8.22
N HIS A 5 -2.25 -8.10 -8.69
CA HIS A 5 -1.12 -8.55 -7.90
C HIS A 5 -0.14 -7.40 -7.71
N THR A 6 0.26 -7.15 -6.47
CA THR A 6 1.20 -6.11 -6.06
C THR A 6 2.06 -6.62 -4.90
N ALA A 7 3.10 -5.89 -4.54
CA ALA A 7 4.08 -6.29 -3.52
C ALA A 7 4.78 -5.03 -2.99
N ASP A 8 5.61 -5.19 -1.95
CA ASP A 8 6.62 -4.21 -1.54
C ASP A 8 6.05 -2.82 -1.21
N TRP A 9 4.93 -2.79 -0.48
CA TRP A 9 4.26 -1.54 -0.10
C TRP A 9 5.09 -0.72 0.88
N HIS A 10 5.85 -1.38 1.76
CA HIS A 10 6.71 -0.75 2.78
C HIS A 10 6.03 0.44 3.48
N ILE A 11 4.82 0.23 4.01
CA ILE A 11 4.09 1.28 4.73
C ILE A 11 4.94 1.78 5.91
N GLY A 12 5.02 3.11 6.04
CA GLY A 12 5.84 3.78 7.05
C GLY A 12 7.28 4.06 6.62
N LYS A 13 7.65 3.75 5.37
CA LYS A 13 8.99 4.03 4.83
C LYS A 13 9.32 5.51 4.86
N LYS A 14 10.58 5.80 5.19
CA LYS A 14 11.17 7.14 5.10
C LYS A 14 12.37 7.11 4.17
N LEU A 15 12.42 8.02 3.21
CA LEU A 15 13.52 8.16 2.27
C LEU A 15 14.24 9.49 2.51
N HIS A 16 15.53 9.46 2.86
CA HIS A 16 16.31 10.66 3.18
C HIS A 16 15.62 11.63 4.18
N LYS A 17 14.99 11.07 5.22
CA LYS A 17 14.20 11.80 6.25
C LYS A 17 12.85 12.36 5.76
N HIS A 18 12.46 12.11 4.52
CA HIS A 18 11.12 12.40 4.01
C HIS A 18 10.20 11.21 4.26
N GLU A 19 9.02 11.47 4.82
CA GLU A 19 8.00 10.46 5.02
C GLU A 19 7.22 10.25 3.73
N LEU A 20 7.06 8.98 3.32
CA LEU A 20 6.29 8.62 2.11
C LEU A 20 4.83 8.31 2.43
N ALA A 21 4.37 8.60 3.64
CA ALA A 21 2.97 8.36 4.04
C ALA A 21 1.97 9.08 3.11
N PRO A 22 2.15 10.38 2.75
CA PRO A 22 1.22 11.04 1.83
C PRO A 22 1.22 10.43 0.43
N ASP A 23 2.40 9.99 -0.06
CA ASP A 23 2.51 9.31 -1.34
C ASP A 23 1.80 7.95 -1.32
N PHE A 24 1.87 7.25 -0.20
CA PHE A 24 1.16 5.98 0.00
C PHE A 24 -0.36 6.16 0.00
N ASP A 25 -0.87 7.25 0.61
CA ASP A 25 -2.31 7.57 0.55
C ASP A 25 -2.77 7.77 -0.89
N LEU A 26 -2.00 8.51 -1.70
CA LEU A 26 -2.29 8.69 -3.13
C LEU A 26 -2.28 7.37 -3.91
N PHE A 27 -1.35 6.47 -3.57
CA PHE A 27 -1.30 5.13 -4.15
C PHE A 27 -2.54 4.30 -3.80
N ILE A 28 -2.98 4.31 -2.54
CA ILE A 28 -4.17 3.57 -2.10
C ILE A 28 -5.44 4.12 -2.76
N ASP A 29 -5.58 5.44 -2.87
CA ASP A 29 -6.70 6.06 -3.56
C ASP A 29 -6.76 5.63 -5.03
N TRP A 30 -5.62 5.69 -5.73
CA TRP A 30 -5.51 5.22 -7.11
C TRP A 30 -5.80 3.71 -7.23
N LEU A 31 -5.31 2.90 -6.28
CA LEU A 31 -5.49 1.46 -6.27
C LEU A 31 -6.97 1.10 -6.11
N CYS A 32 -7.67 1.73 -5.17
CA CYS A 32 -9.11 1.56 -4.96
C CYS A 32 -9.90 1.89 -6.24
N GLN A 33 -9.62 3.04 -6.85
CA GLN A 33 -10.26 3.44 -8.11
C GLN A 33 -9.98 2.43 -9.23
N THR A 34 -8.75 1.94 -9.32
CA THR A 34 -8.33 0.95 -10.32
C THR A 34 -9.05 -0.40 -10.13
N ILE A 35 -9.17 -0.86 -8.88
CA ILE A 35 -9.89 -2.10 -8.54
C ILE A 35 -11.35 -2.00 -8.96
N SER A 36 -12.03 -0.90 -8.63
CA SER A 36 -13.41 -0.65 -9.03
C SER A 36 -13.58 -0.54 -10.53
N ALA A 37 -12.78 0.31 -11.20
CA ALA A 37 -12.91 0.57 -12.64
C ALA A 37 -12.61 -0.67 -13.50
N ARG A 38 -11.74 -1.55 -13.02
CA ARG A 38 -11.36 -2.78 -13.75
C ARG A 38 -12.15 -3.99 -13.32
N GLU A 39 -13.05 -3.90 -12.35
CA GLU A 39 -13.79 -5.04 -11.78
C GLU A 39 -12.84 -6.15 -11.30
N VAL A 40 -11.79 -5.75 -10.58
CA VAL A 40 -10.87 -6.70 -9.94
C VAL A 40 -11.62 -7.39 -8.80
N VAL A 41 -11.55 -8.72 -8.78
CA VAL A 41 -12.26 -9.53 -7.78
C VAL A 41 -11.36 -9.99 -6.64
N LEU A 42 -10.04 -9.88 -6.80
CA LEU A 42 -9.05 -10.25 -5.80
C LEU A 42 -7.84 -9.35 -5.93
N LEU A 43 -7.43 -8.75 -4.81
CA LEU A 43 -6.13 -8.11 -4.64
C LEU A 43 -5.22 -9.07 -3.89
N LEU A 44 -4.05 -9.37 -4.45
CA LEU A 44 -3.01 -10.16 -3.81
C LEU A 44 -1.78 -9.26 -3.57
N ILE A 45 -1.31 -9.22 -2.32
CA ILE A 45 -0.12 -8.47 -1.91
C ILE A 45 0.96 -9.47 -1.50
N SER A 46 2.00 -9.64 -2.31
CA SER A 46 3.02 -10.69 -2.11
C SER A 46 4.18 -10.26 -1.21
N GLY A 47 3.86 -9.82 0.00
CA GLY A 47 4.85 -9.52 1.03
C GLY A 47 5.23 -8.04 1.14
N ASP A 48 6.10 -7.76 2.12
CA ASP A 48 6.65 -6.45 2.44
C ASP A 48 5.61 -5.33 2.55
N VAL A 49 4.52 -5.64 3.28
CA VAL A 49 3.43 -4.68 3.56
C VAL A 49 3.95 -3.51 4.40
N PHE A 50 4.75 -3.78 5.43
CA PHE A 50 5.33 -2.76 6.30
C PHE A 50 6.84 -2.64 6.09
N ASP A 51 7.39 -1.44 6.26
CA ASP A 51 8.84 -1.21 6.17
C ASP A 51 9.61 -1.87 7.32
N LEU A 52 8.99 -1.94 8.51
CA LEU A 52 9.57 -2.52 9.72
C LEU A 52 8.69 -3.64 10.27
N ALA A 53 9.33 -4.67 10.85
CA ALA A 53 8.63 -5.78 11.51
C ALA A 53 7.74 -5.33 12.67
N ASN A 54 8.11 -4.25 13.37
CA ASN A 54 7.26 -3.56 14.32
C ASN A 54 6.92 -2.17 13.76
N PRO A 55 5.82 -2.03 13.00
CA PRO A 55 5.45 -0.77 12.38
C PRO A 55 5.11 0.30 13.44
N SER A 56 5.23 1.56 13.07
CA SER A 56 4.79 2.66 13.94
C SER A 56 3.26 2.71 14.01
N SER A 57 2.73 3.42 15.00
CA SER A 57 1.27 3.63 15.09
C SER A 57 0.73 4.39 13.88
N GLU A 58 1.50 5.32 13.31
CA GLU A 58 1.09 6.03 12.09
C GLU A 58 1.05 5.10 10.87
N ALA A 59 2.06 4.24 10.68
CA ALA A 59 2.05 3.24 9.61
C ALA A 59 0.85 2.28 9.73
N ARG A 60 0.48 1.89 10.96
CA ARG A 60 -0.70 1.05 11.22
C ARG A 60 -2.04 1.74 10.95
N LYS A 61 -2.11 3.09 10.90
CA LYS A 61 -3.35 3.79 10.54
C LYS A 61 -3.64 3.76 9.04
N GLN A 62 -2.61 3.57 8.21
CA GLN A 62 -2.72 3.51 6.75
C GLN A 62 -3.00 2.09 6.22
N TYR A 63 -3.03 1.10 7.11
CA TYR A 63 -3.42 -0.29 6.82
C TYR A 63 -4.86 -0.55 7.30
#